data_AF-A0A285UI18-F1
#
_entry.id   AF-A0A285UI18-F1
#
_cell.length_a   1.000
_cell.length_b   1.000
_cell.length_c   1.000
_cell.angle_alpha   90.00
_cell.angle_beta   90.00
_cell.angle_gamma   90.00
#
_symmetry.space_group_name_H-M   'P 1'
#
loop_
_entity.id
_entity.type
_entity.pdbx_description
1 polymer ?
#
loop_
_entity_poly.entity_id
_entity_poly.type
_entity_poly.pdbx_seq_one_letter_code
_entity_poly.pdbx_strand_id
1 'polypeptide(L)'
;MVIINTNEAYKAHFNRAEFEFTSLHTGELSAELLKQIYEKKKSSHAFTQTERHALEQQWVQLCEDQDVLRIWETDKIISVPETFYDEYIIQTVKKVHEEKKHNDFIKSARIIGEVIGHLNQYVGDQFIEYRIRRLIVDGIFDMEGVPKGMRYYSIKMR
;
A
#
# COMPACT_ATOMS: atom_id res chain seq x y z
N MET A 1 -9.04 -0.34 -26.60
CA MET A 1 -8.97 -0.88 -25.22
C MET A 1 -9.70 0.10 -24.32
N VAL A 2 -10.66 -0.36 -23.51
CA VAL A 2 -11.38 0.48 -22.56
C VAL A 2 -10.65 0.39 -21.23
N ILE A 3 -10.42 1.53 -20.58
CA ILE A 3 -9.90 1.59 -19.21
C ILE A 3 -11.03 2.05 -18.32
N ILE A 4 -11.27 1.30 -17.25
CA ILE A 4 -12.30 1.62 -16.27
C ILE A 4 -11.59 1.93 -14.97
N ASN A 5 -11.66 3.18 -14.52
CA ASN A 5 -11.29 3.54 -13.17
C ASN A 5 -12.33 2.93 -12.21
N THR A 6 -11.95 1.85 -11.52
CA THR A 6 -12.89 1.11 -10.65
C THR A 6 -13.30 1.92 -9.42
N ASN A 7 -12.45 2.83 -8.94
CA ASN A 7 -12.76 3.70 -7.81
C ASN A 7 -13.80 4.77 -8.19
N GLU A 8 -13.62 5.43 -9.33
CA GLU A 8 -14.61 6.38 -9.84
C GLU A 8 -15.93 5.69 -10.19
N ALA A 9 -15.87 4.53 -10.84
CA ALA A 9 -17.05 3.75 -11.17
C ALA A 9 -17.79 3.27 -9.91
N TYR A 10 -17.05 2.87 -8.87
CA TYR A 10 -17.62 2.51 -7.58
C TYR A 10 -18.32 3.72 -6.93
N LYS A 11 -17.62 4.86 -6.83
CA LYS A 11 -18.17 6.10 -6.26
C LYS A 11 -19.44 6.57 -6.98
N ALA A 12 -19.46 6.50 -8.31
CA ALA A 12 -20.60 6.95 -9.11
C ALA A 12 -21.84 6.05 -9.02
N HIS A 13 -21.68 4.75 -8.75
CA HIS A 13 -22.76 3.78 -8.92
C HIS A 13 -23.11 2.94 -7.69
N PHE A 14 -22.27 2.97 -6.65
CA PHE A 14 -22.39 2.09 -5.48
C PHE A 14 -22.13 2.80 -4.15
N ASN A 15 -21.68 4.07 -4.17
CA ASN A 15 -21.47 4.81 -2.94
C ASN A 15 -22.79 4.96 -2.17
N ARG A 16 -22.79 4.57 -0.90
CA ARG A 16 -23.92 4.75 0.01
C ARG A 16 -23.48 5.78 1.04
N ALA A 17 -24.33 6.75 1.34
CA ALA A 17 -24.01 7.85 2.28
C ALA A 17 -23.59 7.39 3.69
N GLU A 18 -23.85 6.13 4.03
CA GLU A 18 -23.51 5.53 5.33
C GLU A 18 -22.12 4.84 5.36
N PHE A 19 -21.46 4.61 4.22
CA PHE A 19 -20.17 3.93 4.14
C PHE A 19 -19.27 4.55 3.07
N GLU A 20 -18.29 5.36 3.48
CA GLU A 20 -17.20 5.76 2.60
C GLU A 20 -16.22 4.59 2.42
N PHE A 21 -16.37 3.87 1.30
CA PHE A 21 -15.42 2.84 0.88
C PHE A 21 -14.66 3.32 -0.36
N THR A 22 -13.34 3.42 -0.25
CA THR A 22 -12.44 3.62 -1.40
C THR A 22 -11.46 2.45 -1.42
N SER A 23 -11.51 1.66 -2.49
CA SER A 23 -10.59 0.55 -2.65
C SER A 23 -9.18 1.05 -2.99
N LEU A 24 -8.15 0.43 -2.40
CA LEU A 24 -6.76 0.73 -2.71
C LEU A 24 -6.31 0.08 -4.02
N HIS A 25 -6.88 -1.07 -4.36
CA HIS A 25 -6.63 -1.76 -5.62
C HIS A 25 -7.82 -2.60 -6.07
N THR A 26 -8.00 -2.77 -7.38
CA THR A 26 -9.13 -3.50 -7.98
C THR A 26 -9.36 -4.91 -7.40
N GLY A 27 -8.31 -5.58 -6.91
CA GLY A 27 -8.41 -6.89 -6.26
C GLY A 27 -9.20 -6.94 -4.94
N GLU A 28 -9.53 -5.80 -4.32
CA GLU A 28 -10.40 -5.79 -3.11
C GLU A 28 -11.89 -5.87 -3.48
N LEU A 29 -12.23 -5.68 -4.76
CA LEU A 29 -13.60 -5.75 -5.25
C LEU A 29 -13.99 -7.20 -5.56
N SER A 30 -15.20 -7.61 -5.15
CA SER A 30 -15.71 -8.94 -5.49
C SER A 30 -15.93 -9.10 -6.99
N ALA A 31 -15.90 -10.34 -7.47
CA ALA A 31 -16.15 -10.65 -8.88
C ALA A 31 -17.52 -10.12 -9.36
N GLU A 32 -18.54 -10.18 -8.51
CA GLU A 32 -19.89 -9.68 -8.79
C GLU A 32 -19.89 -8.16 -8.97
N LEU A 33 -19.16 -7.44 -8.11
CA LEU A 33 -19.07 -5.99 -8.18
C LEU A 33 -18.28 -5.55 -9.42
N LEU A 34 -17.18 -6.23 -9.72
CA LEU A 34 -16.40 -6.01 -10.94
C LEU A 34 -17.23 -6.25 -12.19
N LYS A 35 -18.04 -7.32 -12.22
CA LYS A 35 -18.97 -7.58 -13.32
C LYS A 35 -19.96 -6.44 -13.49
N GLN A 36 -20.55 -5.94 -12.41
CA GLN A 36 -21.50 -4.83 -12.49
C GLN A 36 -20.85 -3.52 -12.94
N ILE A 37 -19.63 -3.22 -12.47
CA ILE A 37 -18.84 -2.08 -12.93
C ILE A 37 -18.57 -2.21 -14.43
N TYR A 38 -18.11 -3.38 -14.86
CA TYR A 38 -17.84 -3.66 -16.27
C TYR A 38 -19.09 -3.49 -17.13
N GLU A 39 -20.23 -4.10 -16.79
CA GLU A 39 -21.46 -3.97 -17.57
C GLU A 39 -21.95 -2.52 -17.68
N LYS A 40 -21.79 -1.72 -16.62
CA LYS A 40 -22.17 -0.29 -16.59
C LYS A 40 -21.19 0.60 -17.37
N LYS A 41 -19.92 0.21 -17.48
CA LYS A 41 -18.84 1.03 -18.06
C LYS A 41 -18.21 0.42 -19.31
N LYS A 42 -18.68 -0.72 -19.84
CA LYS A 42 -18.08 -1.35 -21.03
C LYS A 42 -18.12 -0.47 -22.29
N SER A 43 -19.06 0.48 -22.33
CA SER A 43 -19.17 1.49 -23.41
C SER A 43 -18.51 2.83 -23.05
N SER A 44 -17.73 2.88 -21.96
CA SER A 44 -17.03 4.09 -21.53
C SER A 44 -15.78 4.36 -22.37
N HIS A 45 -15.07 5.44 -22.03
CA HIS A 45 -13.97 6.01 -22.80
C HIS A 45 -12.98 4.96 -23.30
N ALA A 46 -12.91 4.84 -24.63
CA ALA A 46 -11.83 4.11 -25.28
C ALA A 46 -10.63 5.03 -25.37
N PHE A 47 -9.47 4.53 -24.93
CA PHE A 47 -8.22 5.29 -25.02
C PHE A 47 -7.97 5.76 -26.45
N THR A 48 -7.74 7.05 -26.62
CA THR A 48 -7.19 7.61 -27.85
C THR A 48 -5.75 7.15 -28.01
N GLN A 49 -5.26 7.15 -29.25
CA GLN A 49 -3.86 6.81 -29.52
C GLN A 49 -2.88 7.76 -28.80
N THR A 50 -3.27 9.03 -28.65
CA THR A 50 -2.48 10.06 -27.95
C THR A 50 -2.36 9.77 -26.46
N GLU A 51 -3.47 9.47 -25.77
CA GLU A 51 -3.45 9.14 -24.35
C GLU A 51 -2.64 7.87 -24.08
N ARG A 52 -2.75 6.88 -24.98
CA ARG A 52 -2.00 5.64 -24.88
C ARG A 52 -0.51 5.91 -24.97
N HIS A 53 -0.08 6.67 -25.97
CA HIS A 53 1.33 7.04 -26.11
C HIS A 53 1.83 7.86 -24.92
N ALA A 54 1.00 8.75 -24.35
CA ALA A 54 1.38 9.49 -23.15
C ALA A 54 1.66 8.55 -21.96
N LEU A 55 0.81 7.53 -21.74
CA LEU A 55 1.05 6.52 -20.69
C LEU A 55 2.27 5.64 -20.98
N GLU A 56 2.49 5.25 -22.24
CA GLU A 56 3.66 4.49 -22.65
C GLU A 56 4.95 5.27 -22.35
N GLN A 57 4.98 6.58 -22.65
CA GLN A 57 6.13 7.42 -22.33
C GLN A 57 6.33 7.60 -20.82
N GLN A 58 5.26 7.80 -20.06
CA GLN A 58 5.34 7.83 -18.58
C GLN A 58 5.91 6.52 -18.03
N TRP A 59 5.48 5.38 -18.57
CA TRP A 59 6.01 4.08 -18.17
C TRP A 59 7.50 3.94 -18.49
N VAL A 60 7.94 4.35 -19.68
CA VAL A 60 9.37 4.33 -20.04
C VAL A 60 10.19 5.19 -19.08
N GLN A 61 9.74 6.40 -18.77
CA GLN A 61 10.40 7.28 -17.79
C GLN A 61 10.50 6.62 -16.41
N LEU A 62 9.43 5.96 -15.95
CA LEU A 62 9.45 5.26 -14.67
C LEU A 62 10.39 4.06 -14.68
N CYS A 63 10.59 3.39 -15.81
CA CYS A 63 11.53 2.27 -15.95
C CYS A 63 13.00 2.71 -15.94
N GLU A 64 13.30 3.94 -16.34
CA GLU A 64 14.66 4.50 -16.28
C GLU A 64 15.08 4.86 -14.85
N ASP A 65 14.10 5.07 -13.96
CA ASP A 65 14.31 5.38 -12.56
C ASP A 65 14.73 4.15 -11.75
N GLN A 66 15.81 4.28 -10.97
CA GLN A 66 16.38 3.23 -10.13
C GLN A 66 15.79 3.18 -8.72
N ASP A 67 14.90 4.11 -8.38
CA ASP A 67 14.24 4.13 -7.08
C ASP A 67 13.37 2.90 -6.87
N VAL A 68 13.42 2.36 -5.65
CA VAL A 68 12.78 1.09 -5.28
C VAL A 68 11.39 1.27 -4.67
N LEU A 69 11.02 2.50 -4.29
CA LEU A 69 9.70 2.83 -3.77
C LEU A 69 9.10 3.98 -4.57
N ARG A 70 7.86 3.77 -5.02
CA ARG A 70 7.05 4.76 -5.72
C ARG A 70 5.71 4.90 -5.00
N ILE A 71 5.25 6.12 -4.85
CA ILE A 71 3.97 6.44 -4.20
C ILE A 71 3.07 7.22 -5.16
N TRP A 72 1.78 7.19 -4.92
CA TRP A 72 0.80 7.99 -5.64
C TRP A 72 0.53 9.27 -4.86
N GLU A 73 0.91 10.41 -5.41
CA GLU A 73 0.68 11.73 -4.81
C GLU A 73 0.32 12.74 -5.90
N THR A 74 -0.72 13.55 -5.64
CA THR A 74 -1.16 14.63 -6.56
C THR A 74 -1.33 14.16 -8.01
N ASP A 75 -2.03 13.04 -8.18
CA ASP A 75 -2.33 12.40 -9.48
C ASP A 75 -1.10 11.98 -10.29
N LYS A 76 0.03 11.76 -9.61
CA LYS A 76 1.29 11.33 -10.22
C LYS A 76 1.94 10.21 -9.42
N ILE A 77 2.71 9.40 -10.14
CA ILE A 77 3.65 8.47 -9.54
C ILE A 77 4.93 9.26 -9.25
N ILE A 78 5.31 9.31 -7.99
CA ILE A 78 6.57 9.93 -7.56
C ILE A 78 7.45 8.88 -6.90
N SER A 79 8.74 8.97 -7.18
CA SER A 79 9.74 8.13 -6.54
C SER A 79 10.18 8.75 -5.23
N VAL A 80 10.34 7.92 -4.22
CA VAL A 80 10.73 8.32 -2.87
C VAL A 80 11.81 7.38 -2.34
N PRO A 81 12.63 7.81 -1.37
CA PRO A 81 13.61 6.94 -0.75
C PRO A 81 12.94 5.70 -0.15
N GLU A 82 13.64 4.55 -0.14
CA GLU A 82 13.11 3.34 0.49
C GLU A 82 12.77 3.50 1.98
N THR A 83 13.41 4.47 2.65
CA THR A 83 13.21 4.82 4.05
C THR A 83 11.95 5.66 4.29
N PHE A 84 11.19 6.02 3.25
CA PHE A 84 10.08 6.96 3.33
C PHE A 84 9.05 6.60 4.40
N TYR A 85 8.78 5.30 4.60
CA TYR A 85 7.84 4.80 5.60
C TYR A 85 8.48 4.41 6.94
N ASP A 86 9.79 4.57 7.12
CA ASP A 86 10.48 4.12 8.33
C ASP A 86 9.96 4.84 9.59
N GLU A 87 9.80 6.17 9.52
CA GLU A 87 9.24 6.94 10.64
C GLU A 87 7.81 6.49 10.96
N TYR A 88 6.99 6.25 9.95
CA TYR A 88 5.63 5.75 10.14
C TYR A 88 5.61 4.37 10.82
N ILE A 89 6.51 3.46 10.44
CA ILE A 89 6.67 2.15 11.08
C ILE A 89 7.07 2.33 12.55
N ILE A 90 8.05 3.19 12.84
CA ILE A 90 8.52 3.47 14.22
C ILE A 90 7.37 4.02 15.08
N GLN A 91 6.62 4.99 14.56
CA GLN A 91 5.46 5.55 15.28
C GLN A 91 4.37 4.50 15.49
N THR A 92 4.15 3.60 14.54
CA THR A 92 3.20 2.49 14.69
C THR A 92 3.61 1.56 15.84
N VAL A 93 4.90 1.20 15.94
CA VAL A 93 5.41 0.36 17.04
C VAL A 93 5.22 1.06 18.39
N LYS A 94 5.58 2.36 18.49
CA LYS A 94 5.38 3.16 19.71
C LYS A 94 3.92 3.18 20.15
N LYS A 95 3.00 3.47 19.21
CA LYS A 95 1.56 3.48 19.47
C LYS A 95 1.07 2.13 20.03
N VAL A 96 1.48 1.01 19.43
CA VAL A 96 1.06 -0.32 19.91
C VAL A 96 1.60 -0.62 21.31
N HIS A 97 2.80 -0.14 21.66
CA HIS A 97 3.32 -0.27 23.03
C HIS A 97 2.53 0.58 24.03
N GLU A 98 2.18 1.81 23.67
CA GLU A 98 1.36 2.71 24.50
C GLU A 98 -0.01 2.09 24.79
N GLU A 99 -0.67 1.51 23.78
CA GLU A 99 -1.95 0.81 23.92
C GLU A 99 -1.87 -0.39 24.87
N LYS A 100 -0.76 -1.14 24.81
CA LYS A 100 -0.51 -2.29 25.69
C LYS A 100 -0.08 -1.91 27.10
N LYS A 101 0.37 -0.66 27.33
CA LYS A 101 0.94 -0.17 28.61
C LYS A 101 2.20 -0.92 29.05
N HIS A 102 2.86 -1.66 28.15
CA HIS A 102 4.13 -2.33 28.42
C HIS A 102 4.99 -2.43 27.15
N ASN A 103 6.31 -2.37 27.32
CA ASN A 103 7.28 -2.35 26.22
C ASN A 103 7.85 -3.77 25.97
N ASP A 104 6.99 -4.77 25.75
CA ASP A 104 7.43 -6.15 25.44
C ASP A 104 7.41 -6.43 23.94
N PHE A 105 8.16 -7.45 23.52
CA PHE A 105 8.23 -7.90 22.13
C PHE A 105 6.85 -8.12 21.48
N ILE A 106 6.66 -7.51 20.30
CA ILE A 106 5.44 -7.60 19.49
C ILE A 106 5.74 -8.40 18.22
N LYS A 107 4.85 -9.32 17.85
CA LYS A 107 4.98 -10.07 16.59
C LYS A 107 5.07 -9.11 15.40
N SER A 108 6.07 -9.30 14.53
CA SER A 108 6.27 -8.41 13.38
C SER A 108 5.05 -8.39 12.44
N ALA A 109 4.39 -9.53 12.23
CA ALA A 109 3.14 -9.61 11.46
C ALA A 109 2.02 -8.70 12.00
N ARG A 110 1.94 -8.48 13.33
CA ARG A 110 0.96 -7.55 13.92
C ARG A 110 1.28 -6.11 13.54
N ILE A 111 2.55 -5.72 13.61
CA ILE A 111 3.01 -4.38 13.22
C ILE A 111 2.80 -4.15 11.73
N ILE A 112 3.16 -5.11 10.87
CA ILE A 112 2.93 -5.01 9.43
C ILE A 112 1.44 -4.83 9.13
N GLY A 113 0.57 -5.63 9.76
CA GLY A 113 -0.88 -5.50 9.63
C GLY A 113 -1.41 -4.12 10.05
N GLU A 114 -0.90 -3.58 11.16
CA GLU A 114 -1.25 -2.22 11.62
C GLU A 114 -0.79 -1.14 10.63
N VAL A 115 0.42 -1.27 10.09
CA VAL A 115 0.97 -0.34 9.09
C VAL A 115 0.15 -0.38 7.81
N ILE A 116 -0.04 -1.55 7.18
CA ILE A 116 -0.78 -1.64 5.91
C ILE A 116 -2.27 -1.33 6.07
N GLY A 117 -2.85 -1.60 7.25
CA GLY A 117 -4.27 -1.36 7.51
C GLY A 117 -4.62 0.11 7.69
N HIS A 118 -3.64 0.96 8.02
CA HIS A 118 -3.82 2.40 8.23
C HIS A 118 -3.07 3.26 7.21
N LEU A 119 -2.31 2.64 6.30
CA LEU A 119 -1.75 3.33 5.15
C LEU A 119 -2.83 3.59 4.11
N ASN A 120 -2.94 4.84 3.66
CA ASN A 120 -3.86 5.25 2.59
C ASN A 120 -3.36 4.90 1.19
N GLN A 121 -2.26 4.16 1.09
CA GLN A 121 -1.66 3.74 -0.16
C GLN A 121 -1.31 2.26 -0.08
N TYR A 122 -1.47 1.57 -1.20
CA TYR A 122 -1.09 0.17 -1.27
C TYR A 122 0.44 0.04 -1.26
N VAL A 123 0.96 -0.60 -0.22
CA VAL A 123 2.37 -1.01 -0.11
C VAL A 123 2.36 -2.48 0.29
N GLY A 124 3.14 -3.30 -0.43
CA GLY A 124 3.21 -4.74 -0.17
C GLY A 124 3.72 -5.04 1.24
N ASP A 125 3.12 -6.03 1.88
CA ASP A 125 3.52 -6.53 3.21
C ASP A 125 4.99 -6.96 3.25
N GLN A 126 5.50 -7.55 2.16
CA GLN A 126 6.90 -7.91 1.98
C GLN A 126 7.85 -6.70 2.03
N PHE A 127 7.44 -5.55 1.47
CA PHE A 127 8.24 -4.33 1.52
C PHE A 127 8.32 -3.79 2.95
N ILE A 128 7.19 -3.75 3.67
CA ILE A 128 7.17 -3.32 5.08
C ILE A 128 7.99 -4.28 5.95
N GLU A 129 7.91 -5.59 5.70
CA GLU A 129 8.75 -6.57 6.39
C GLU A 129 10.24 -6.30 6.13
N TYR A 130 10.62 -6.03 4.88
CA TYR A 130 11.99 -5.62 4.52
C TYR A 130 12.44 -4.38 5.31
N ARG A 131 11.62 -3.33 5.36
CA ARG A 131 11.93 -2.11 6.12
C ARG A 131 12.09 -2.36 7.62
N ILE A 132 11.22 -3.18 8.22
CA ILE A 132 11.37 -3.58 9.63
C ILE A 132 12.70 -4.29 9.87
N ARG A 133 13.11 -5.19 8.96
CA ARG A 133 14.42 -5.86 9.07
C ARG A 133 15.58 -4.89 8.94
N ARG A 134 15.48 -3.89 8.08
CA ARG A 134 16.47 -2.81 7.98
C ARG A 134 16.56 -2.01 9.28
N LEU A 135 15.43 -1.64 9.87
CA LEU A 135 15.39 -0.93 11.15
C LEU A 135 15.96 -1.74 12.33
N ILE A 136 15.87 -3.07 12.29
CA ILE A 136 16.58 -3.95 13.26
C ILE A 136 18.10 -3.85 13.05
N VAL A 137 18.57 -3.97 11.79
CA VAL A 137 20.00 -3.88 11.46
C VAL A 137 20.58 -2.51 11.83
N ASP A 138 19.81 -1.45 11.62
CA ASP A 138 20.20 -0.07 11.94
C ASP A 138 20.10 0.22 13.46
N GLY A 139 19.68 -0.76 14.26
CA GLY A 139 19.69 -0.71 15.72
C GLY A 139 18.51 0.05 16.35
N ILE A 140 17.46 0.33 15.57
CA ILE A 140 16.24 1.01 16.03
C ILE A 140 15.33 0.04 16.79
N PHE A 141 15.29 -1.23 16.37
CA PHE A 141 14.50 -2.27 17.01
C PHE A 141 15.37 -3.43 17.50
N ASP A 142 15.05 -3.95 18.69
CA ASP A 142 15.51 -5.27 19.11
C ASP A 142 14.65 -6.36 18.47
N MET A 143 15.23 -7.55 18.24
CA MET A 143 14.54 -8.69 17.65
C MET A 143 14.68 -9.95 18.51
N GLU A 144 13.58 -10.70 18.64
CA GLU A 144 13.56 -12.07 19.15
C GLU A 144 12.98 -13.02 18.10
N GLY A 145 13.57 -14.22 17.97
CA GLY A 145 13.15 -15.24 17.01
C GLY A 145 13.99 -15.27 15.75
N VAL A 146 13.43 -15.79 14.65
CA VAL A 146 14.18 -16.00 13.39
C VAL A 146 13.47 -15.27 12.24
N PRO A 147 14.18 -14.44 11.45
CA PRO A 147 13.60 -13.69 10.33
C PRO A 147 13.42 -14.58 9.08
N LYS A 148 12.72 -15.71 9.22
CA LYS A 148 12.30 -16.58 8.10
C LYS A 148 11.03 -16.06 7.40
N GLY A 149 10.34 -15.12 8.04
CA GLY A 149 9.12 -14.46 7.56
C GLY A 149 8.44 -13.72 8.72
N MET A 150 7.53 -12.79 8.39
CA MET A 150 6.95 -11.83 9.35
C MET A 150 6.31 -12.44 10.61
N ARG A 151 5.89 -13.71 10.57
CA ARG A 151 5.23 -14.39 11.69
C ARG A 151 6.22 -15.03 12.69
N TYR A 152 7.48 -15.19 12.30
CA TYR A 152 8.48 -15.98 13.02
C TYR A 152 9.38 -15.18 13.96
N TYR A 153 9.24 -13.86 13.98
CA TYR A 153 9.99 -13.00 14.88
C TYR A 153 9.12 -11.90 15.48
N SER A 154 9.60 -11.36 16.58
CA SER A 154 9.01 -10.25 17.30
C SER A 154 10.02 -9.11 17.37
N ILE A 155 9.53 -7.88 17.44
CA ILE A 155 10.33 -6.67 17.57
C ILE A 155 9.93 -5.87 18.80
N LYS A 156 10.83 -5.00 19.25
CA LYS A 156 10.60 -4.05 20.33
C LYS A 156 11.41 -2.78 20.07
N MET A 157 10.92 -1.63 20.53
CA MET A 157 11.76 -0.42 20.61
C MET A 157 13.01 -0.70 21.45
N ARG A 158 14.17 -0.39 20.89
CA ARG A 158 15.43 -0.41 21.63
C ARG A 158 15.52 0.73 22.65
#